data_AF-A0A2E4DV29-F1
#
_entry.id   AF-A0A2E4DV29-F1
#
_cell.length_a   1.000
_cell.length_b   1.000
_cell.length_c   1.000
_cell.angle_alpha   90.00
_cell.angle_beta   90.00
_cell.angle_gamma   90.00
#
_symmetry.space_group_name_H-M   'P 1'
#
loop_
_entity.id
_entity.type
_entity.pdbx_description
1 polymer ?
#
loop_
_entity_poly.entity_id
_entity_poly.type
_entity_poly.pdbx_seq_one_letter_code
_entity_poly.pdbx_strand_id
1 'polypeptide(L)'
;KLGFNNTYAIAMKQDKASNLGIQRISDLKNHPSLTAGLTHEFLNRQDGWKSLSKHYNLQMENVKGMAHELAYVALRNDDIDLMDAYSTDAKLLEFELTVLIDDLEFFPKYDAVFLYRNDIDPKSINIIKTLEETIDEKLMMQLNQKAEKEKDYTVAASLYFSQTKSALTQESPSNSMLTPTSASFTSKVAKFAFQHLKLVLLTMIFAVLIGVPLGIIASQPGIFSQLILGITGIIYTIPSLCLFALFIPFLGTSEKNAITALVLYALLPIVHNTATGLQTISVQLRESAAAIGLKPSAQLTKIFLPMASRTILSGIKTSGIMTVALGTIAAFIGVGGLGEPILSGIDLNAPEIYILQGAIPVALLALLIHLLFELLDRIIIPRGLRQSDGNTQKRPKKDEVEELLASSAE
;
A
#
# COMPACT_ATOMS: atom_id res chain seq x y z
N LYS A 1 9.18 -32.83 -1.36
CA LYS A 1 7.99 -31.96 -1.56
C LYS A 1 7.07 -32.08 -0.34
N LEU A 2 6.24 -31.08 -0.03
CA LEU A 2 5.46 -31.06 1.23
C LEU A 2 4.27 -32.03 1.22
N GLY A 3 3.69 -32.32 0.06
CA GLY A 3 2.67 -33.37 -0.10
C GLY A 3 1.37 -32.97 -0.79
N PHE A 4 1.15 -31.68 -1.05
CA PHE A 4 -0.07 -31.17 -1.67
C PHE A 4 0.19 -30.50 -3.02
N ASN A 5 -0.79 -30.57 -3.91
CA ASN A 5 -0.84 -29.82 -5.16
C ASN A 5 -1.74 -28.60 -5.00
N ASN A 6 -1.21 -27.37 -5.12
CA ASN A 6 -2.01 -26.14 -5.10
C ASN A 6 -2.34 -25.65 -6.51
N THR A 7 -3.04 -26.49 -7.27
CA THR A 7 -3.44 -26.17 -8.64
C THR A 7 -4.76 -25.39 -8.70
N TYR A 8 -5.00 -24.72 -9.83
CA TYR A 8 -6.34 -24.33 -10.26
C TYR A 8 -7.24 -25.56 -10.39
N ALA A 9 -8.52 -25.33 -10.13
CA ALA A 9 -9.55 -26.33 -10.25
C ALA A 9 -10.90 -25.70 -10.60
N ILE A 10 -11.86 -26.54 -10.98
CA ILE A 10 -13.26 -26.15 -11.14
C ILE A 10 -14.04 -26.74 -9.97
N ALA A 11 -14.83 -25.92 -9.29
CA ALA A 11 -15.59 -26.32 -8.11
C ALA A 11 -17.09 -26.07 -8.30
N MET A 12 -17.90 -26.95 -7.68
CA MET A 12 -19.37 -26.90 -7.68
C MET A 12 -19.89 -27.22 -6.28
N LYS A 13 -21.13 -26.83 -5.96
CA LYS A 13 -21.77 -27.32 -4.73
C LYS A 13 -21.88 -28.84 -4.77
N GLN A 14 -21.54 -29.49 -3.65
CA GLN A 14 -21.51 -30.94 -3.58
C GLN A 14 -22.88 -31.59 -3.85
N ASP A 15 -23.96 -30.98 -3.35
CA ASP A 15 -25.33 -31.44 -3.57
C ASP A 15 -25.74 -31.36 -5.04
N LYS A 16 -25.43 -30.24 -5.71
CA LYS A 16 -25.73 -30.00 -7.12
C LYS A 16 -24.94 -30.91 -8.04
N ALA A 17 -23.65 -31.07 -7.78
CA ALA A 17 -22.78 -32.00 -8.50
C ALA A 17 -23.33 -33.45 -8.37
N SER A 18 -23.72 -33.87 -7.17
CA SER A 18 -24.30 -35.19 -6.93
C SER A 18 -25.64 -35.39 -7.65
N ASN A 19 -26.52 -34.38 -7.62
CA ASN A 19 -27.84 -34.43 -8.26
C ASN A 19 -27.75 -34.49 -9.80
N LEU A 20 -26.76 -33.83 -10.38
CA LEU A 20 -26.52 -33.82 -11.82
C LEU A 20 -25.61 -34.97 -12.29
N GLY A 21 -25.01 -35.72 -11.37
CA GLY A 21 -24.05 -36.79 -11.70
C GLY A 21 -22.72 -36.28 -12.23
N ILE A 22 -22.31 -35.07 -11.85
CA ILE A 22 -21.06 -34.42 -12.31
C ILE A 22 -19.96 -34.71 -11.29
N GLN A 23 -18.90 -35.40 -11.71
CA GLN A 23 -17.70 -35.65 -10.90
C GLN A 23 -16.41 -35.17 -11.57
N ARG A 24 -16.42 -35.10 -12.90
CA ARG A 24 -15.28 -34.73 -13.74
C ARG A 24 -15.55 -33.44 -14.49
N ILE A 25 -14.49 -32.76 -14.89
CA ILE A 25 -14.61 -31.58 -15.76
C ILE A 25 -15.23 -31.99 -17.11
N SER A 26 -14.92 -33.19 -17.62
CA SER A 26 -15.50 -33.70 -18.86
C SER A 26 -17.03 -33.90 -18.81
N ASP A 27 -17.61 -34.15 -17.63
CA ASP A 27 -19.05 -34.32 -17.46
C ASP A 27 -19.81 -33.02 -17.78
N LEU A 28 -19.18 -31.86 -17.56
CA LEU A 28 -19.76 -30.53 -17.85
C LEU A 28 -20.18 -30.34 -19.30
N LYS A 29 -19.59 -31.11 -20.23
CA LYS A 29 -19.96 -31.09 -21.65
C LYS A 29 -21.44 -31.41 -21.88
N ASN A 30 -22.05 -32.21 -21.01
CA ASN A 30 -23.46 -32.60 -21.10
C ASN A 30 -24.41 -31.59 -20.46
N HIS A 31 -23.89 -30.50 -19.89
CA HIS A 31 -24.67 -29.50 -19.15
C HIS A 31 -24.37 -28.06 -19.63
N PRO A 32 -24.63 -27.73 -20.92
CA PRO A 32 -24.30 -26.41 -21.48
C PRO A 32 -25.10 -25.26 -20.86
N SER A 33 -26.26 -25.56 -20.26
CA SER A 33 -27.13 -24.56 -19.62
C SER A 33 -26.62 -24.06 -18.27
N LEU A 34 -25.61 -24.72 -17.67
CA LEU A 34 -25.01 -24.27 -16.42
C LEU A 34 -24.34 -22.92 -16.58
N THR A 35 -24.37 -22.13 -15.51
CA THR A 35 -23.74 -20.83 -15.41
C THR A 35 -22.41 -20.93 -14.69
N ALA A 36 -21.32 -20.58 -15.37
CA ALA A 36 -20.00 -20.47 -14.75
C ALA A 36 -19.73 -19.04 -14.29
N GLY A 37 -19.39 -18.86 -13.01
CA GLY A 37 -18.87 -17.61 -12.47
C GLY A 37 -17.37 -17.72 -12.28
N LEU A 38 -16.63 -17.14 -13.21
CA LEU A 38 -15.17 -17.29 -13.28
C LEU A 38 -14.47 -15.98 -12.97
N THR A 39 -13.27 -16.05 -12.39
CA THR A 39 -12.44 -14.87 -12.17
C THR A 39 -12.06 -14.22 -13.51
N HIS A 40 -11.99 -12.89 -13.52
CA HIS A 40 -11.56 -12.14 -14.71
C HIS A 40 -10.15 -12.55 -15.16
N GLU A 41 -9.29 -12.97 -14.23
CA GLU A 41 -7.97 -13.50 -14.54
C GLU A 41 -8.10 -14.82 -15.31
N PHE A 42 -8.83 -15.80 -14.74
CA PHE A 42 -9.00 -17.12 -15.36
C PHE A 42 -9.67 -17.06 -16.74
N LEU A 43 -10.58 -16.10 -16.97
CA LEU A 43 -11.20 -15.91 -18.29
C LEU A 43 -10.22 -15.46 -19.38
N ASN A 44 -9.21 -14.68 -19.01
CA ASN A 44 -8.34 -13.96 -19.95
C ASN A 44 -6.95 -14.58 -20.11
N ARG A 45 -6.54 -15.45 -19.17
CA ARG A 45 -5.27 -16.17 -19.25
C ARG A 45 -5.20 -17.14 -20.43
N GLN A 46 -3.98 -17.35 -20.93
CA GLN A 46 -3.72 -18.31 -22.01
C GLN A 46 -3.97 -19.76 -21.58
N ASP A 47 -3.64 -20.09 -20.33
CA ASP A 47 -3.92 -21.36 -19.65
C ASP A 47 -5.28 -21.34 -18.91
N GLY A 48 -6.15 -20.39 -19.26
CA GLY A 48 -7.43 -20.16 -18.59
C GLY A 48 -8.64 -20.81 -19.27
N TRP A 49 -9.82 -20.25 -19.02
CA TRP A 49 -11.12 -20.79 -19.44
C TRP A 49 -11.21 -21.11 -20.94
N LYS A 50 -10.71 -20.24 -21.82
CA LYS A 50 -10.79 -20.45 -23.27
C LYS A 50 -10.06 -21.72 -23.71
N SER A 51 -8.90 -21.99 -23.10
CA SER A 51 -8.10 -23.18 -23.39
C SER A 51 -8.69 -24.41 -22.73
N LEU A 52 -9.18 -24.30 -21.48
CA LEU A 52 -9.88 -25.37 -20.78
C LEU A 52 -11.13 -25.81 -21.56
N SER A 53 -12.01 -24.87 -21.92
CA SER A 53 -13.23 -25.12 -22.68
C SER A 53 -12.93 -25.79 -24.02
N LYS A 54 -11.86 -25.40 -24.70
CA LYS A 54 -11.42 -26.06 -25.94
C LYS A 54 -10.90 -27.48 -25.69
N HIS A 55 -10.10 -27.68 -24.66
CA HIS A 55 -9.51 -28.99 -24.29
C HIS A 55 -10.60 -30.01 -23.94
N TYR A 56 -11.61 -29.59 -23.19
CA TYR A 56 -12.73 -30.41 -22.75
C TYR A 56 -13.94 -30.40 -23.69
N ASN A 57 -13.88 -29.61 -24.78
CA ASN A 57 -15.00 -29.37 -25.69
C ASN A 57 -16.29 -28.92 -24.97
N LEU A 58 -16.14 -27.99 -24.02
CA LEU A 58 -17.24 -27.41 -23.24
C LEU A 58 -17.91 -26.30 -24.04
N GLN A 59 -19.23 -26.36 -24.14
CA GLN A 59 -20.06 -25.37 -24.84
C GLN A 59 -21.04 -24.70 -23.87
N MET A 60 -20.52 -24.16 -22.75
CA MET A 60 -21.37 -23.46 -21.79
C MET A 60 -21.95 -22.18 -22.39
N GLU A 61 -23.26 -22.02 -22.25
CA GLU A 61 -24.01 -20.88 -22.75
C GLU A 61 -23.78 -19.63 -21.88
N ASN A 62 -23.59 -19.82 -20.58
CA ASN A 62 -23.54 -18.74 -19.60
C ASN A 62 -22.20 -18.74 -18.85
N VAL A 63 -21.28 -17.86 -19.24
CA VAL A 63 -20.00 -17.66 -18.55
C VAL A 63 -19.86 -16.18 -18.16
N LYS A 64 -19.74 -15.92 -16.87
CA LYS A 64 -19.70 -14.57 -16.28
C LYS A 64 -18.37 -14.33 -15.59
N GLY A 65 -17.79 -13.15 -15.82
CA GLY A 65 -16.63 -12.66 -15.08
C GLY A 65 -17.04 -12.05 -13.75
N MET A 66 -16.39 -12.44 -12.66
CA MET A 66 -16.59 -11.85 -11.33
C MET A 66 -15.31 -11.84 -10.49
N ALA A 67 -15.37 -11.29 -9.28
CA ALA A 67 -14.29 -11.38 -8.29
C ALA A 67 -14.37 -12.73 -7.56
N HIS A 68 -13.22 -13.25 -7.10
CA HIS A 68 -13.12 -14.56 -6.44
C HIS A 68 -14.06 -14.68 -5.23
N GLU A 69 -14.11 -13.65 -4.39
CA GLU A 69 -14.96 -13.61 -3.19
C GLU A 69 -16.45 -13.55 -3.54
N LEU A 70 -16.80 -12.86 -4.63
CA LEU A 70 -18.18 -12.77 -5.10
C LEU A 70 -18.65 -14.08 -5.72
N ALA A 71 -17.76 -14.88 -6.32
CA ALA A 71 -18.10 -16.19 -6.88
C ALA A 71 -18.64 -17.13 -5.79
N TYR A 72 -18.02 -17.18 -4.61
CA TYR A 72 -18.55 -17.97 -3.49
C TYR A 72 -19.95 -17.54 -3.04
N VAL A 73 -20.20 -16.23 -2.97
CA VAL A 73 -21.53 -15.68 -2.61
C VAL A 73 -22.57 -15.98 -3.69
N ALA A 74 -22.22 -15.77 -4.95
CA ALA A 74 -23.09 -16.06 -6.09
C ALA A 74 -23.43 -17.56 -6.16
N LEU A 75 -22.45 -18.43 -5.89
CA LEU A 75 -22.64 -19.87 -5.86
C LEU A 75 -23.58 -20.24 -4.71
N ARG A 76 -23.38 -19.70 -3.50
CA ARG A 76 -24.29 -19.88 -2.36
C ARG A 76 -25.74 -19.49 -2.70
N ASN A 77 -25.93 -18.38 -3.41
CA ASN A 77 -27.25 -17.87 -3.83
C ASN A 77 -27.84 -18.57 -5.07
N ASP A 78 -27.15 -19.56 -5.65
CA ASP A 78 -27.53 -20.24 -6.89
C ASP A 78 -27.59 -19.32 -8.14
N ASP A 79 -26.88 -18.20 -8.11
CA ASP A 79 -26.71 -17.29 -9.26
C ASP A 79 -25.72 -17.85 -10.31
N ILE A 80 -24.86 -18.78 -9.86
CA ILE A 80 -23.91 -19.56 -10.67
C ILE A 80 -23.88 -21.02 -10.18
N ASP A 81 -23.43 -21.92 -11.04
CA ASP A 81 -23.39 -23.37 -10.79
C ASP A 81 -21.98 -23.89 -10.53
N LEU A 82 -20.96 -23.26 -11.13
CA LEU A 82 -19.55 -23.59 -10.95
C LEU A 82 -18.68 -22.34 -10.94
N MET A 83 -17.49 -22.45 -10.35
CA MET A 83 -16.46 -21.43 -10.33
C MET A 83 -15.05 -22.01 -10.50
N ASP A 84 -14.08 -21.18 -10.89
CA ASP A 84 -12.68 -21.52 -10.70
C ASP A 84 -12.29 -21.33 -9.23
N ALA A 85 -11.41 -22.20 -8.74
CA ALA A 85 -10.89 -22.16 -7.38
C ALA A 85 -9.46 -22.69 -7.33
N TYR A 86 -8.78 -22.48 -6.20
CA TYR A 86 -7.58 -23.23 -5.88
C TYR A 86 -7.96 -24.50 -5.13
N SER A 87 -7.36 -25.62 -5.51
CA SER A 87 -7.60 -26.95 -4.91
C SER A 87 -7.36 -27.01 -3.39
N THR A 88 -6.56 -26.08 -2.83
CA THR A 88 -6.31 -25.99 -1.38
C THR A 88 -7.00 -24.82 -0.68
N ASP A 89 -7.95 -24.14 -1.35
CA ASP A 89 -8.68 -23.01 -0.78
C ASP A 89 -9.55 -23.47 0.42
N ALA A 90 -9.45 -22.73 1.52
CA ALA A 90 -10.19 -22.99 2.75
C ALA A 90 -11.71 -22.91 2.56
N LYS A 91 -12.17 -22.03 1.66
CA LYS A 91 -13.58 -21.76 1.43
C LYS A 91 -14.30 -22.91 0.75
N LEU A 92 -13.58 -23.80 0.07
CA LEU A 92 -14.15 -25.04 -0.47
C LEU A 92 -14.80 -25.88 0.65
N LEU A 93 -14.18 -25.96 1.84
CA LEU A 93 -14.78 -26.66 2.99
C LEU A 93 -15.94 -25.88 3.61
N GLU A 94 -15.83 -24.55 3.71
CA GLU A 94 -16.86 -23.70 4.31
C GLU A 94 -18.17 -23.68 3.50
N PHE A 95 -18.06 -23.72 2.17
CA PHE A 95 -19.20 -23.67 1.26
C PHE A 95 -19.64 -25.06 0.77
N GLU A 96 -19.07 -26.13 1.34
CA GLU A 96 -19.38 -27.53 0.97
C GLU A 96 -19.24 -27.77 -0.55
N LEU A 97 -18.14 -27.27 -1.11
CA LEU A 97 -17.85 -27.39 -2.53
C LEU A 97 -17.03 -28.63 -2.81
N THR A 98 -17.39 -29.33 -3.89
CA THR A 98 -16.57 -30.38 -4.45
C THR A 98 -15.73 -29.83 -5.59
N VAL A 99 -14.45 -30.18 -5.58
CA VAL A 99 -13.56 -29.95 -6.72
C VAL A 99 -13.81 -31.05 -7.75
N LEU A 100 -14.05 -30.68 -9.01
CA LEU A 100 -14.22 -31.61 -10.11
C LEU A 100 -12.88 -32.21 -10.50
N ILE A 101 -12.89 -33.51 -10.84
CA ILE A 101 -11.70 -34.23 -11.29
C ILE A 101 -11.29 -33.72 -12.67
N ASP A 102 -10.05 -33.24 -12.79
CA ASP A 102 -9.39 -32.88 -14.05
C ASP A 102 -8.93 -34.16 -14.79
N ASP A 103 -9.88 -34.87 -15.39
CA ASP A 103 -9.69 -36.21 -15.94
C ASP A 103 -8.90 -36.24 -17.26
N LEU A 104 -8.72 -35.09 -17.92
CA LEU A 104 -7.85 -34.92 -19.09
C LEU A 104 -6.55 -34.15 -18.77
N GLU A 105 -6.20 -34.01 -17.49
CA GLU A 105 -4.95 -33.42 -16.99
C GLU A 105 -4.60 -32.06 -17.63
N PHE A 106 -5.58 -31.15 -17.68
CA PHE A 106 -5.37 -29.82 -18.24
C PHE A 106 -4.50 -28.95 -17.32
N PHE A 107 -4.72 -29.02 -16.01
CA PHE A 107 -4.05 -28.15 -15.07
C PHE A 107 -2.66 -28.68 -14.68
N PRO A 108 -1.61 -27.85 -14.73
CA PRO A 108 -0.29 -28.26 -14.29
C PRO A 108 -0.25 -28.44 -12.76
N LYS A 109 0.64 -29.31 -12.30
CA LYS A 109 0.87 -29.50 -10.86
C LYS A 109 1.69 -28.37 -10.27
N TYR A 110 1.26 -27.88 -9.12
CA TYR A 110 1.93 -26.87 -8.30
C TYR A 110 2.29 -27.49 -6.94
N ASP A 111 3.33 -28.31 -6.95
CA ASP A 111 3.84 -28.95 -5.74
C ASP A 111 4.56 -27.93 -4.85
N ALA A 112 4.26 -27.94 -3.55
CA ALA A 112 5.04 -27.20 -2.58
C ALA A 112 6.39 -27.89 -2.32
N VAL A 113 7.49 -27.14 -2.46
CA VAL A 113 8.86 -27.66 -2.32
C VAL A 113 9.67 -26.85 -1.31
N PHE A 114 10.68 -27.49 -0.73
CA PHE A 114 11.67 -26.83 0.11
C PHE A 114 12.79 -26.26 -0.75
N LEU A 115 13.13 -24.99 -0.55
CA LEU A 115 14.30 -24.34 -1.13
C LEU A 115 15.30 -24.02 -0.02
N TYR A 116 16.54 -24.45 -0.18
CA TYR A 116 17.62 -24.19 0.77
C TYR A 116 18.93 -23.93 0.04
N ARG A 117 19.87 -23.26 0.72
CA ARG A 117 21.20 -22.99 0.18
C ARG A 117 22.05 -24.26 0.18
N ASN A 118 22.97 -24.37 -0.78
CA ASN A 118 23.86 -25.53 -0.91
C ASN A 118 24.82 -25.72 0.28
N ASP A 119 25.03 -24.69 1.10
CA ASP A 119 25.92 -24.71 2.27
C ASP A 119 25.20 -24.93 3.61
N ILE A 120 23.93 -25.37 3.57
CA ILE A 120 23.17 -25.68 4.79
C ILE A 120 23.76 -26.91 5.52
N ASP A 121 23.68 -26.90 6.86
CA ASP A 121 24.13 -28.03 7.68
C ASP A 121 23.36 -29.32 7.33
N PRO A 122 24.05 -30.48 7.17
CA PRO A 122 23.40 -31.74 6.82
C PRO A 122 22.31 -32.21 7.79
N LYS A 123 22.38 -31.83 9.08
CA LYS A 123 21.33 -32.19 10.05
C LYS A 123 20.03 -31.45 9.74
N SER A 124 20.09 -30.21 9.29
CA SER A 124 18.92 -29.45 8.85
C SER A 124 18.23 -30.13 7.66
N ILE A 125 19.00 -30.69 6.72
CA ILE A 125 18.45 -31.45 5.58
C ILE A 125 17.66 -32.67 6.08
N ASN A 126 18.19 -33.41 7.06
CA ASN A 126 17.50 -34.57 7.62
C ASN A 126 16.18 -34.18 8.30
N ILE A 127 16.14 -33.04 9.00
CA ILE A 127 14.89 -32.53 9.60
C ILE A 127 13.89 -32.10 8.51
N ILE A 128 14.36 -31.43 7.45
CA ILE A 128 13.47 -31.04 6.33
C ILE A 128 12.85 -32.28 5.68
N LYS A 129 13.64 -33.35 5.50
CA LYS A 129 13.15 -34.63 4.96
C LYS A 129 12.04 -35.25 5.79
N THR A 130 12.01 -35.06 7.11
CA THR A 130 10.91 -35.58 7.94
C THR A 130 9.59 -34.85 7.72
N LEU A 131 9.60 -33.70 7.04
CA LEU A 131 8.41 -32.92 6.70
C LEU A 131 7.89 -33.20 5.28
N GLU A 132 8.59 -34.03 4.50
CA GLU A 132 8.14 -34.36 3.14
C GLU A 132 6.89 -35.25 3.15
N GLU A 133 5.98 -34.99 2.23
CA GLU A 133 4.69 -35.70 2.08
C GLU A 133 3.80 -35.71 3.34
N THR A 134 3.98 -34.75 4.25
CA THR A 134 3.24 -34.71 5.53
C THR A 134 1.99 -33.84 5.49
N ILE A 135 1.80 -33.06 4.41
CA ILE A 135 0.64 -32.17 4.24
C ILE A 135 -0.06 -32.55 2.94
N ASP A 136 -1.18 -33.26 3.04
CA ASP A 136 -2.09 -33.50 1.91
C ASP A 136 -2.99 -32.28 1.65
N GLU A 137 -3.73 -32.27 0.53
CA GLU A 137 -4.59 -31.14 0.16
C GLU A 137 -5.65 -30.84 1.23
N LYS A 138 -6.24 -31.88 1.83
CA LYS A 138 -7.30 -31.72 2.83
C LYS A 138 -6.77 -31.07 4.11
N LEU A 139 -5.59 -31.51 4.59
CA LEU A 139 -4.92 -30.90 5.71
C LEU A 139 -4.53 -29.46 5.35
N MET A 140 -4.01 -29.20 4.15
CA MET A 140 -3.68 -27.85 3.72
C MET A 140 -4.90 -26.91 3.74
N MET A 141 -6.06 -27.37 3.25
CA MET A 141 -7.32 -26.61 3.33
C MET A 141 -7.71 -26.30 4.78
N GLN A 142 -7.56 -27.25 5.71
CA GLN A 142 -7.82 -27.03 7.13
C GLN A 142 -6.85 -26.03 7.76
N LEU A 143 -5.56 -26.12 7.41
CA LEU A 143 -4.54 -25.18 7.85
C LEU A 143 -4.83 -23.77 7.33
N ASN A 144 -5.19 -23.65 6.05
CA ASN A 144 -5.62 -22.38 5.43
C ASN A 144 -6.87 -21.84 6.13
N GLN A 145 -7.87 -22.69 6.41
CA GLN A 145 -9.09 -22.29 7.10
C GLN A 145 -8.78 -21.77 8.51
N LYS A 146 -7.89 -22.45 9.24
CA LYS A 146 -7.48 -22.02 10.57
C LYS A 146 -6.74 -20.69 10.52
N ALA A 147 -5.82 -20.53 9.57
CA ALA A 147 -5.09 -19.27 9.37
C ALA A 147 -6.03 -18.11 9.00
N GLU A 148 -6.99 -18.34 8.10
CA GLU A 148 -7.92 -17.31 7.64
C GLU A 148 -8.96 -16.94 8.69
N LYS A 149 -9.43 -17.90 9.49
CA LYS A 149 -10.39 -17.63 10.58
C LYS A 149 -9.75 -16.84 11.73
N GLU A 150 -8.55 -17.23 12.14
CA GLU A 150 -7.85 -16.61 13.27
C GLU A 150 -7.00 -15.40 12.86
N LYS A 151 -6.84 -15.17 11.55
CA LYS A 151 -5.90 -14.19 10.97
C LYS A 151 -4.47 -14.35 11.50
N ASP A 152 -4.09 -15.59 11.83
CA ASP A 152 -2.82 -15.95 12.44
C ASP A 152 -2.30 -17.31 11.92
N TYR A 153 -1.26 -17.25 11.09
CA TYR A 153 -0.59 -18.44 10.55
C TYR A 153 0.13 -19.27 11.61
N THR A 154 0.50 -18.69 12.76
CA THR A 154 1.15 -19.44 13.84
C THR A 154 0.19 -20.45 14.47
N VAL A 155 -1.12 -20.16 14.45
CA VAL A 155 -2.14 -21.08 14.92
C VAL A 155 -2.30 -22.26 13.96
N ALA A 156 -2.27 -22.03 12.65
CA ALA A 156 -2.24 -23.10 11.66
C ALA A 156 -0.96 -23.96 11.79
N ALA A 157 0.21 -23.34 11.91
CA ALA A 157 1.46 -24.06 12.14
C ALA A 157 1.40 -24.90 13.43
N SER A 158 0.86 -24.33 14.52
CA SER A 158 0.69 -25.04 15.79
C SER A 158 -0.26 -26.23 15.65
N LEU A 159 -1.36 -26.08 14.89
CA LEU A 159 -2.29 -27.16 14.58
C LEU A 159 -1.56 -28.31 13.87
N TYR A 160 -0.82 -28.01 12.80
CA TYR A 160 0.00 -29.00 12.08
C TYR A 160 0.95 -29.73 13.04
N PHE A 161 1.84 -29.01 13.73
CA PHE A 161 2.84 -29.64 14.60
C PHE A 161 2.24 -30.36 15.81
N SER A 162 1.07 -29.95 16.29
CA SER A 162 0.36 -30.67 17.36
C SER A 162 -0.22 -32.01 16.89
N GLN A 163 -0.75 -32.06 15.67
CA GLN A 163 -1.26 -33.30 15.05
C GLN A 163 -0.11 -34.26 14.71
N THR A 164 1.00 -33.75 14.15
CA THR A 164 2.17 -34.56 13.80
C THR A 164 2.90 -35.10 15.05
N LYS A 165 2.91 -34.36 16.17
CA LYS A 165 3.45 -34.84 17.45
C LYS A 165 2.74 -36.09 17.99
N SER A 166 1.48 -36.33 17.64
CA SER A 166 0.78 -37.55 18.02
C SER A 166 1.25 -38.78 17.22
N ALA A 167 1.89 -38.58 16.06
CA ALA A 167 2.49 -39.65 15.23
C ALA A 167 3.98 -39.87 15.52
N LEU A 168 4.63 -38.93 16.20
CA LEU A 168 6.06 -38.95 16.54
C LEU A 168 6.24 -38.85 18.06
N THR A 169 5.93 -39.92 18.78
CA THR A 169 6.43 -40.09 20.15
C THR A 169 7.20 -41.40 20.25
N GLN A 170 8.53 -41.29 20.28
CA GLN A 170 9.32 -41.72 21.44
C GLN A 170 10.50 -40.77 21.63
N GLU A 171 10.74 -40.45 22.90
CA GLU A 171 11.82 -39.62 23.48
C GLU A 171 11.64 -38.09 23.46
N SER A 172 11.08 -37.59 24.56
CA SER A 172 11.43 -36.25 25.06
C SER A 172 12.87 -36.25 25.59
N PRO A 173 13.59 -35.13 25.43
CA PRO A 173 13.90 -34.36 26.63
C PRO A 173 13.38 -32.91 26.53
N SER A 174 12.71 -32.52 27.61
CA SER A 174 12.80 -31.23 28.30
C SER A 174 13.12 -29.97 27.48
N ASN A 175 12.11 -29.10 27.37
CA ASN A 175 12.23 -27.64 27.45
C ASN A 175 13.34 -26.98 26.61
N SER A 176 13.06 -26.85 25.31
CA SER A 176 13.09 -25.53 24.71
C SER A 176 11.97 -25.47 23.69
N MET A 177 10.87 -24.80 24.06
CA MET A 177 10.09 -24.10 23.04
C MET A 177 11.12 -23.22 22.31
N LEU A 178 11.58 -23.68 21.15
CA LEU A 178 12.00 -22.79 20.09
C LEU A 178 10.72 -22.05 19.71
N THR A 179 10.35 -21.06 20.52
CA THR A 179 9.62 -19.92 20.01
C THR A 179 10.44 -19.50 18.81
N PRO A 180 9.87 -19.56 17.58
CA PRO A 180 10.49 -18.84 16.49
C PRO A 180 10.70 -17.45 17.07
N THR A 181 11.93 -16.94 17.08
CA THR A 181 12.17 -15.53 17.35
C THR A 181 11.51 -14.77 16.21
N SER A 182 10.18 -14.70 16.23
CA SER A 182 9.42 -13.70 15.55
C SER A 182 10.01 -12.42 16.10
N ALA A 183 10.70 -11.70 15.22
CA ALA A 183 11.19 -10.37 15.55
C ALA A 183 10.04 -9.66 16.26
N SER A 184 10.25 -9.26 17.52
CA SER A 184 9.20 -8.70 18.38
C SER A 184 8.42 -7.67 17.56
N PHE A 185 7.09 -7.63 17.71
CA PHE A 185 6.21 -6.68 17.02
C PHE A 185 6.84 -5.28 16.89
N THR A 186 7.46 -4.81 17.97
CA THR A 186 8.18 -3.53 18.05
C THR A 186 9.35 -3.42 17.08
N SER A 187 10.15 -4.47 16.91
CA SER A 187 11.29 -4.50 15.99
C SER A 187 10.87 -4.50 14.52
N LYS A 188 9.73 -5.11 14.17
CA LYS A 188 9.17 -5.07 12.80
C LYS A 188 8.65 -3.67 12.47
N VAL A 189 7.84 -3.09 13.36
CA VAL A 189 7.31 -1.72 13.19
C VAL A 189 8.46 -0.71 13.13
N ALA A 190 9.47 -0.84 13.99
CA ALA A 190 10.65 0.03 13.97
C ALA A 190 11.42 -0.06 12.64
N LYS A 191 11.60 -1.27 12.09
CA LYS A 191 12.24 -1.46 10.79
C LYS A 191 11.46 -0.76 9.67
N PHE A 192 10.15 -0.95 9.62
CA PHE A 192 9.29 -0.31 8.63
C PHE A 192 9.27 1.21 8.79
N ALA A 193 9.18 1.71 10.03
CA ALA A 193 9.24 3.14 10.33
C ALA A 193 10.57 3.77 9.87
N PHE A 194 11.69 3.08 10.10
CA PHE A 194 13.00 3.54 9.65
C PHE A 194 13.10 3.61 8.12
N GLN A 195 12.65 2.56 7.42
CA GLN A 195 12.59 2.54 5.96
C GLN A 195 11.72 3.67 5.41
N HIS A 196 10.54 3.88 6.00
CA HIS A 196 9.61 4.94 5.63
C HIS A 196 10.22 6.32 5.84
N LEU A 197 10.83 6.55 7.00
CA LEU A 197 11.48 7.80 7.34
C LEU A 197 12.65 8.10 6.40
N LYS A 198 13.47 7.10 6.07
CA LYS A 198 14.57 7.23 5.09
C LYS A 198 14.03 7.67 3.73
N LEU A 199 12.98 7.01 3.23
CA LEU A 199 12.35 7.34 1.94
C LEU A 199 11.82 8.78 1.92
N VAL A 200 11.10 9.19 2.98
CA VAL A 200 10.53 10.53 3.12
C VAL A 200 11.64 11.58 3.18
N LEU A 201 12.66 11.38 4.01
CA LEU A 201 13.75 12.35 4.18
C LEU A 201 14.54 12.55 2.88
N LEU A 202 14.90 11.45 2.21
CA LEU A 202 15.64 11.52 0.95
C LEU A 202 14.84 12.22 -0.15
N THR A 203 13.54 11.91 -0.23
CA THR A 203 12.61 12.62 -1.13
C THR A 203 12.57 14.11 -0.83
N MET A 204 12.40 14.49 0.44
CA MET A 204 12.28 15.90 0.83
C MET A 204 13.55 16.69 0.53
N ILE A 205 14.73 16.10 0.72
CA ILE A 205 16.00 16.75 0.36
C ILE A 205 16.01 17.09 -1.13
N PHE A 206 15.73 16.13 -2.00
CA PHE A 206 15.70 16.37 -3.45
C PHE A 206 14.58 17.33 -3.86
N ALA A 207 13.39 17.21 -3.28
CA ALA A 207 12.27 18.08 -3.59
C ALA A 207 12.53 19.54 -3.20
N VAL A 208 13.21 19.80 -2.07
CA VAL A 208 13.60 21.16 -1.67
C VAL A 208 14.71 21.70 -2.57
N LEU A 209 15.74 20.88 -2.85
CA LEU A 209 16.87 21.28 -3.71
C LEU A 209 16.43 21.63 -5.14
N ILE A 210 15.38 21.00 -5.65
CA ILE A 210 14.83 21.27 -6.99
C ILE A 210 13.72 22.33 -6.93
N GLY A 211 12.79 22.17 -6.00
CA GLY A 211 11.57 22.97 -5.92
C GLY A 211 11.80 24.43 -5.52
N VAL A 212 12.73 24.72 -4.60
CA VAL A 212 13.01 26.11 -4.21
C VAL A 212 13.62 26.89 -5.38
N PRO A 213 14.68 26.41 -6.08
CA PRO A 213 15.18 27.08 -7.28
C PRO A 213 14.13 27.27 -8.37
N LEU A 214 13.34 26.23 -8.66
CA LEU A 214 12.25 26.33 -9.64
C LEU A 214 11.19 27.37 -9.24
N GLY A 215 10.85 27.45 -7.95
CA GLY A 215 9.94 28.46 -7.41
C GLY A 215 10.50 29.88 -7.49
N ILE A 216 11.81 30.07 -7.29
CA ILE A 216 12.47 31.37 -7.49
C ILE A 216 12.37 31.78 -8.96
N ILE A 217 12.64 30.86 -9.89
CA ILE A 217 12.51 31.15 -11.34
C ILE A 217 11.05 31.46 -11.68
N ALA A 218 10.11 30.68 -11.15
CA ALA A 218 8.68 30.87 -11.37
C ALA A 218 8.11 32.14 -10.72
N SER A 219 8.83 32.77 -9.79
CA SER A 219 8.42 34.05 -9.19
C SER A 219 8.52 35.23 -10.16
N GLN A 220 9.32 35.10 -11.23
CA GLN A 220 9.52 36.17 -12.22
C GLN A 220 8.39 36.18 -13.26
N PRO A 221 7.92 37.36 -13.72
CA PRO A 221 6.92 37.42 -14.77
C PRO A 221 7.47 36.85 -16.09
N GLY A 222 6.64 36.11 -16.82
CA GLY A 222 6.98 35.57 -18.13
C GLY A 222 6.51 34.13 -18.36
N ILE A 223 6.83 33.59 -19.53
CA ILE A 223 6.39 32.26 -19.96
C ILE A 223 6.93 31.14 -19.07
N PHE A 224 8.15 31.28 -18.55
CA PHE A 224 8.76 30.28 -17.67
C PHE A 224 8.00 30.11 -16.35
N SER A 225 7.39 31.16 -15.81
CA SER A 225 6.53 31.07 -14.63
C SER A 225 5.31 30.20 -14.90
N GLN A 226 4.59 30.50 -15.99
CA GLN A 226 3.41 29.75 -16.40
C GLN A 226 3.74 28.29 -16.71
N LEU A 227 4.88 28.05 -17.38
CA LEU A 227 5.32 26.71 -17.73
C LEU A 227 5.70 25.88 -16.50
N ILE A 228 6.50 26.43 -15.57
CA ILE A 228 6.92 25.71 -14.36
C ILE A 228 5.71 25.39 -13.48
N LEU A 229 4.83 26.37 -13.23
CA LEU A 229 3.62 26.17 -12.43
C LEU A 229 2.61 25.23 -13.13
N GLY A 230 2.50 25.33 -14.45
CA GLY A 230 1.64 24.46 -15.26
C GLY A 230 2.12 23.01 -15.27
N ILE A 231 3.40 22.76 -15.55
CA ILE A 231 3.99 21.42 -15.55
C ILE A 231 3.90 20.78 -14.16
N THR A 232 4.29 21.51 -13.11
CA THR A 232 4.20 20.96 -11.73
C THR A 232 2.75 20.70 -11.33
N GLY A 233 1.80 21.53 -11.77
CA GLY A 233 0.37 21.31 -11.62
C GLY A 233 -0.12 20.05 -12.33
N ILE A 234 0.23 19.87 -13.61
CA ILE A 234 -0.15 18.69 -14.40
C ILE A 234 0.40 17.40 -13.78
N ILE A 235 1.65 17.40 -13.35
CA ILE A 235 2.25 16.21 -12.73
C ILE A 235 1.51 15.83 -11.45
N TYR A 236 1.12 16.82 -10.65
CA TYR A 236 0.39 16.61 -9.41
C TYR A 236 -1.03 16.05 -9.61
N THR A 237 -1.66 16.28 -10.78
CA THR A 237 -3.00 15.74 -11.06
C THR A 237 -2.97 14.28 -11.53
N ILE A 238 -1.81 13.74 -11.92
CA ILE A 238 -1.66 12.32 -12.30
C ILE A 238 -1.73 11.48 -11.04
N PRO A 239 -2.67 10.52 -10.87
CA PRO A 239 -2.76 9.68 -9.68
C PRO A 239 -1.41 9.05 -9.30
N SER A 240 -1.08 9.06 -8.00
CA SER A 240 0.25 8.72 -7.52
C SER A 240 0.67 7.31 -7.92
N LEU A 241 -0.22 6.33 -7.76
CA LEU A 241 0.00 4.94 -8.19
C LEU A 241 0.33 4.83 -9.68
N CYS A 242 -0.36 5.61 -10.53
CA CYS A 242 -0.10 5.66 -11.97
C CYS A 242 1.28 6.24 -12.26
N LEU A 243 1.72 7.25 -11.50
CA LEU A 243 3.05 7.84 -11.66
C LEU A 243 4.16 6.85 -11.29
N PHE A 244 3.99 6.08 -10.20
CA PHE A 244 4.93 5.00 -9.87
C PHE A 244 4.99 3.94 -10.99
N ALA A 245 3.83 3.52 -11.49
CA ALA A 245 3.73 2.53 -12.57
C ALA A 245 4.36 3.02 -13.88
N LEU A 246 4.18 4.29 -14.23
CA LEU A 246 4.75 4.92 -15.42
C LEU A 246 6.27 4.84 -15.48
N PHE A 247 6.94 4.88 -14.32
CA PHE A 247 8.40 4.84 -14.24
C PHE A 247 8.99 3.42 -14.16
N ILE A 248 8.17 2.37 -13.99
CA ILE A 248 8.66 0.98 -13.92
C ILE A 248 9.48 0.58 -15.16
N PRO A 249 9.07 0.88 -16.41
CA PRO A 249 9.86 0.51 -17.60
C PRO A 249 11.26 1.14 -17.63
N PHE A 250 11.46 2.28 -16.97
CA PHE A 250 12.71 3.05 -17.01
C PHE A 250 13.60 2.84 -15.78
N LEU A 251 12.98 2.72 -14.59
CA LEU A 251 13.65 2.71 -13.29
C LEU A 251 13.42 1.41 -12.49
N GLY A 252 12.60 0.50 -13.01
CA GLY A 252 12.21 -0.75 -12.35
C GLY A 252 11.40 -0.55 -11.06
N THR A 253 11.27 -1.63 -10.30
CA THR A 253 10.66 -1.67 -8.95
C THR A 253 11.70 -1.35 -7.87
N SER A 254 12.31 -0.16 -7.97
CA SER A 254 13.44 0.23 -7.11
C SER A 254 13.11 1.43 -6.21
N GLU A 255 13.90 1.59 -5.13
CA GLU A 255 13.84 2.78 -4.26
C GLU A 255 13.98 4.09 -5.05
N LYS A 256 14.77 4.07 -6.14
CA LYS A 256 14.96 5.23 -7.03
C LYS A 256 13.68 5.62 -7.77
N ASN A 257 12.89 4.65 -8.21
CA ASN A 257 11.59 4.91 -8.82
C ASN A 257 10.68 5.63 -7.80
N ALA A 258 10.58 5.08 -6.58
CA ALA A 258 9.73 5.67 -5.57
C ALA A 258 10.12 7.12 -5.22
N ILE A 259 11.40 7.38 -5.01
CA ILE A 259 11.91 8.72 -4.74
C ILE A 259 11.59 9.66 -5.91
N THR A 260 11.75 9.22 -7.15
CA THR A 260 11.50 10.06 -8.33
C THR A 260 10.02 10.48 -8.39
N ALA A 261 9.09 9.54 -8.24
CA ALA A 261 7.66 9.84 -8.25
C ALA A 261 7.25 10.74 -7.07
N LEU A 262 7.77 10.48 -5.87
CA LEU A 262 7.48 11.28 -4.68
C LEU A 262 8.07 12.69 -4.77
N VAL A 263 9.28 12.85 -5.33
CA VAL A 263 9.90 14.16 -5.55
C VAL A 263 9.00 14.99 -6.47
N LEU A 264 8.58 14.42 -7.59
CA LEU A 264 7.72 15.08 -8.56
C LEU A 264 6.41 15.58 -7.94
N TYR A 265 5.80 14.78 -7.08
CA TYR A 265 4.62 15.16 -6.30
C TYR A 265 4.89 16.30 -5.31
N ALA A 266 6.01 16.22 -4.60
CA ALA A 266 6.42 17.21 -3.61
C ALA A 266 6.82 18.56 -4.23
N LEU A 267 7.07 18.62 -5.55
CA LEU A 267 7.47 19.88 -6.22
C LEU A 267 6.37 20.93 -6.19
N LEU A 268 5.10 20.58 -6.45
CA LEU A 268 4.05 21.58 -6.64
C LEU A 268 3.90 22.51 -5.41
N PRO A 269 3.69 22.00 -4.18
CA PRO A 269 3.54 22.90 -3.03
C PRO A 269 4.80 23.74 -2.76
N ILE A 270 6.00 23.18 -2.96
CA ILE A 270 7.26 23.91 -2.74
C ILE A 270 7.43 25.03 -3.78
N VAL A 271 7.27 24.71 -5.06
CA VAL A 271 7.42 25.66 -6.17
C VAL A 271 6.37 26.76 -6.06
N HIS A 272 5.10 26.39 -5.86
CA HIS A 272 4.00 27.34 -5.76
C HIS A 272 4.18 28.30 -4.59
N ASN A 273 4.45 27.79 -3.39
CA ASN A 273 4.62 28.64 -2.21
C ASN A 273 5.88 29.50 -2.28
N THR A 274 6.96 29.01 -2.89
CA THR A 274 8.16 29.81 -3.11
C THR A 274 7.90 30.95 -4.10
N ALA A 275 7.21 30.67 -5.20
CA ALA A 275 6.85 31.69 -6.20
C ALA A 275 5.93 32.75 -5.58
N THR A 276 4.84 32.32 -4.92
CA THR A 276 3.87 33.21 -4.27
C THR A 276 4.54 34.04 -3.17
N GLY A 277 5.37 33.43 -2.32
CA GLY A 277 6.08 34.13 -1.25
C GLY A 277 7.00 35.25 -1.73
N LEU A 278 7.59 35.11 -2.92
CA LEU A 278 8.40 36.15 -3.54
C LEU A 278 7.52 37.18 -4.26
N GLN A 279 6.47 36.76 -4.97
CA GLN A 279 5.58 37.64 -5.73
C GLN A 279 4.78 38.60 -4.85
N THR A 280 4.42 38.20 -3.62
CA THR A 280 3.66 39.04 -2.68
C THR A 280 4.50 40.14 -2.01
N ILE A 281 5.82 40.14 -2.21
CA ILE A 281 6.70 41.22 -1.72
C ILE A 281 6.37 42.51 -2.48
N SER A 282 6.05 43.57 -1.74
CA SER A 282 5.60 44.85 -2.29
C SER A 282 6.61 45.48 -3.24
N VAL A 283 6.08 46.18 -4.26
CA VAL A 283 6.89 46.87 -5.27
C VAL A 283 7.77 47.94 -4.62
N GLN A 284 7.25 48.68 -3.64
CA GLN A 284 7.98 49.73 -2.93
C GLN A 284 9.22 49.19 -2.22
N LEU A 285 9.14 47.98 -1.65
CA LEU A 285 10.28 47.37 -0.99
C LEU A 285 11.35 46.91 -1.99
N ARG A 286 10.92 46.42 -3.16
CA ARG A 286 11.82 46.07 -4.26
C ARG A 286 12.54 47.30 -4.81
N GLU A 287 11.84 48.40 -5.01
CA GLU A 287 12.41 49.69 -5.43
C GLU A 287 13.40 50.23 -4.38
N SER A 288 13.04 50.14 -3.10
CA SER A 288 13.92 50.55 -2.00
C SER A 288 15.20 49.73 -1.95
N ALA A 289 15.11 48.40 -2.12
CA ALA A 289 16.27 47.51 -2.17
C ALA A 289 17.19 47.81 -3.36
N ALA A 290 16.61 48.20 -4.51
CA ALA A 290 17.35 48.62 -5.69
C ALA A 290 18.04 49.99 -5.49
N ALA A 291 17.35 50.95 -4.84
CA ALA A 291 17.89 52.28 -4.55
C ALA A 291 19.12 52.27 -3.63
N ILE A 292 19.22 51.28 -2.74
CA ILE A 292 20.39 51.06 -1.85
C ILE A 292 21.60 50.49 -2.64
N GLY A 293 21.45 50.15 -3.92
CA GLY A 293 22.54 49.70 -4.78
C GLY A 293 22.94 48.23 -4.60
N LEU A 294 22.08 47.41 -4.00
CA LEU A 294 22.34 45.98 -3.83
C LEU A 294 22.25 45.25 -5.17
N LYS A 295 23.21 44.34 -5.43
CA LYS A 295 23.15 43.44 -6.60
C LYS A 295 21.91 42.52 -6.52
N PRO A 296 21.31 42.09 -7.64
CA PRO A 296 20.12 41.24 -7.64
C PRO A 296 20.24 39.96 -6.80
N SER A 297 21.41 39.30 -6.83
CA SER A 297 21.68 38.11 -6.00
C SER A 297 21.71 38.43 -4.50
N ALA A 298 22.22 39.60 -4.12
CA ALA A 298 22.22 40.07 -2.73
C ALA A 298 20.81 40.47 -2.28
N GLN A 299 20.02 41.11 -3.14
CA GLN A 299 18.61 41.41 -2.86
C GLN A 299 17.83 40.11 -2.62
N LEU A 300 18.00 39.12 -3.49
CA LEU A 300 17.33 37.82 -3.36
C LEU A 300 17.71 37.12 -2.06
N THR A 301 19.01 36.96 -1.78
CA THR A 301 19.48 36.14 -0.65
C THR A 301 19.36 36.83 0.70
N LYS A 302 19.56 38.15 0.77
CA LYS A 302 19.58 38.90 2.05
C LYS A 302 18.26 39.57 2.40
N ILE A 303 17.37 39.79 1.43
CA ILE A 303 16.10 40.49 1.66
C ILE A 303 14.93 39.59 1.30
N PHE A 304 14.81 39.20 0.03
CA PHE A 304 13.58 38.57 -0.46
C PHE A 304 13.38 37.14 0.06
N LEU A 305 14.42 36.28 0.08
CA LEU A 305 14.33 34.93 0.62
C LEU A 305 14.03 34.92 2.14
N PRO A 306 14.69 35.73 2.98
CA PRO A 306 14.31 35.87 4.39
C PRO A 306 12.85 36.32 4.58
N MET A 307 12.35 37.22 3.74
CA MET A 307 10.95 37.66 3.81
C MET A 307 9.95 36.60 3.36
N ALA A 308 10.26 35.88 2.28
CA ALA A 308 9.44 34.80 1.75
C ALA A 308 9.56 33.49 2.56
N SER A 309 10.50 33.42 3.50
CA SER A 309 10.87 32.19 4.23
C SER A 309 9.68 31.50 4.89
N ARG A 310 8.73 32.26 5.44
CA ARG A 310 7.49 31.72 6.04
C ARG A 310 6.65 30.96 5.03
N THR A 311 6.42 31.55 3.86
CA THR A 311 5.63 30.94 2.79
C THR A 311 6.37 29.74 2.20
N ILE A 312 7.68 29.88 1.93
CA ILE A 312 8.54 28.77 1.46
C ILE A 312 8.44 27.58 2.42
N LEU A 313 8.60 27.83 3.72
CA LEU A 313 8.52 26.79 4.74
C LEU A 313 7.14 26.14 4.83
N SER A 314 6.06 26.91 4.63
CA SER A 314 4.70 26.37 4.51
C SER A 314 4.57 25.39 3.32
N GLY A 315 5.19 25.69 2.18
CA GLY A 315 5.27 24.78 1.04
C GLY A 315 6.03 23.50 1.36
N ILE A 316 7.20 23.62 2.00
CA ILE A 316 8.01 22.47 2.43
C ILE A 316 7.25 21.60 3.44
N LYS A 317 6.56 22.21 4.41
CA LYS A 317 5.72 21.53 5.40
C LYS A 317 4.61 20.73 4.73
N THR A 318 3.89 21.36 3.80
CA THR A 318 2.81 20.71 3.04
C THR A 318 3.33 19.51 2.26
N SER A 319 4.43 19.68 1.51
CA SER A 319 5.05 18.58 0.77
C SER A 319 5.57 17.46 1.69
N GLY A 320 6.10 17.80 2.87
CA GLY A 320 6.55 16.82 3.85
C GLY A 320 5.41 15.92 4.35
N ILE A 321 4.31 16.53 4.77
CA ILE A 321 3.12 15.79 5.24
C ILE A 321 2.56 14.90 4.11
N MET A 322 2.44 15.45 2.90
CA MET A 322 2.00 14.69 1.74
C MET A 322 2.92 13.51 1.41
N THR A 323 4.24 13.72 1.46
CA THR A 323 5.23 12.69 1.15
C THR A 323 5.16 11.53 2.15
N VAL A 324 4.88 11.80 3.43
CA VAL A 324 4.66 10.74 4.43
C VAL A 324 3.46 9.87 4.04
N ALA A 325 2.36 10.51 3.64
CA ALA A 325 1.13 9.81 3.25
C ALA A 325 1.32 9.03 1.94
N LEU A 326 1.75 9.70 0.86
CA LEU A 326 1.97 9.07 -0.45
C LEU A 326 3.10 8.04 -0.43
N GLY A 327 4.09 8.19 0.47
CA GLY A 327 5.15 7.22 0.66
C GLY A 327 4.65 5.83 1.03
N THR A 328 3.43 5.70 1.60
CA THR A 328 2.83 4.38 1.89
C THR A 328 2.56 3.59 0.61
N ILE A 329 2.29 4.29 -0.50
CA ILE A 329 2.00 3.68 -1.80
C ILE A 329 3.27 3.04 -2.40
N ALA A 330 4.47 3.46 -1.97
CA ALA A 330 5.71 2.86 -2.44
C ALA A 330 5.85 1.37 -2.07
N ALA A 331 5.10 0.88 -1.09
CA ALA A 331 5.00 -0.55 -0.77
C ALA A 331 4.45 -1.38 -1.95
N PHE A 332 3.50 -0.82 -2.73
CA PHE A 332 2.92 -1.50 -3.90
C PHE A 332 3.93 -1.77 -5.02
N ILE A 333 5.08 -1.09 -5.02
CA ILE A 333 6.17 -1.32 -5.97
C ILE A 333 7.40 -1.99 -5.33
N GLY A 334 7.24 -2.56 -4.13
CA GLY A 334 8.26 -3.37 -3.46
C GLY A 334 9.35 -2.59 -2.72
N VAL A 335 9.15 -1.29 -2.44
CA VAL A 335 10.13 -0.46 -1.70
C VAL A 335 9.99 -0.63 -0.18
N GLY A 336 8.84 -1.11 0.29
CA GLY A 336 8.56 -1.36 1.71
C GLY A 336 8.17 -0.11 2.49
N GLY A 337 8.62 -0.02 3.75
CA GLY A 337 8.22 1.03 4.67
C GLY A 337 6.92 0.71 5.42
N LEU A 338 6.29 1.73 6.00
CA LEU A 338 5.07 1.55 6.79
C LEU A 338 3.82 1.26 5.94
N GLY A 339 3.93 1.31 4.62
CA GLY A 339 2.92 0.81 3.70
C GLY A 339 2.87 -0.72 3.61
N GLU A 340 3.97 -1.41 3.93
CA GLU A 340 4.05 -2.88 3.81
C GLU A 340 3.02 -3.61 4.68
N PRO A 341 2.82 -3.26 5.97
CA PRO A 341 1.78 -3.89 6.79
C PRO A 341 0.36 -3.57 6.29
N ILE A 342 0.16 -2.38 5.70
CA ILE A 342 -1.13 -1.98 5.12
C ILE A 342 -1.44 -2.89 3.92
N LEU A 343 -0.50 -3.03 2.99
CA LEU A 343 -0.63 -3.89 1.84
C LEU A 343 -0.81 -5.35 2.24
N SER A 344 0.01 -5.84 3.17
CA SER A 344 -0.12 -7.20 3.71
C SER A 344 -1.51 -7.42 4.34
N GLY A 345 -2.06 -6.44 5.06
CA GLY A 345 -3.38 -6.54 5.65
C GLY A 345 -4.52 -6.61 4.62
N ILE A 346 -4.35 -5.92 3.48
CA ILE A 346 -5.26 -6.00 2.32
C ILE A 346 -5.15 -7.37 1.66
N ASP A 347 -3.93 -7.82 1.35
CA ASP A 347 -3.69 -9.06 0.60
C ASP A 347 -4.06 -10.33 1.41
N LEU A 348 -3.88 -10.30 2.73
CA LEU A 348 -4.10 -11.45 3.60
C LEU A 348 -5.57 -11.57 4.09
N ASN A 349 -6.48 -10.72 3.59
CA ASN A 349 -7.86 -10.62 4.07
C ASN A 349 -7.94 -10.52 5.61
N ALA A 350 -6.92 -9.95 6.27
CA ALA A 350 -6.73 -9.84 7.71
C ALA A 350 -6.74 -8.38 8.14
N PRO A 351 -7.82 -7.63 7.88
CA PRO A 351 -7.75 -6.18 7.77
C PRO A 351 -7.43 -5.52 9.10
N GLU A 352 -8.00 -5.97 10.22
CA GLU A 352 -7.99 -5.18 11.45
C GLU A 352 -6.59 -5.03 12.06
N ILE A 353 -5.85 -6.12 12.24
CA ILE A 353 -4.57 -6.06 12.97
C ILE A 353 -3.42 -5.56 12.08
N TYR A 354 -3.32 -6.04 10.84
CA TYR A 354 -2.21 -5.71 9.94
C TYR A 354 -2.34 -4.32 9.32
N ILE A 355 -3.55 -3.89 8.95
CA ILE A 355 -3.74 -2.52 8.41
C ILE A 355 -3.45 -1.50 9.51
N LEU A 356 -3.95 -1.72 10.73
CA LEU A 356 -3.68 -0.81 11.85
C LEU A 356 -2.19 -0.77 12.24
N GLN A 357 -1.46 -1.88 12.07
CA GLN A 357 0.00 -1.93 12.28
C GLN A 357 0.79 -0.99 11.36
N GLY A 358 0.30 -0.70 10.16
CA GLY A 358 0.91 0.29 9.28
C GLY A 358 0.27 1.67 9.41
N ALA A 359 -1.07 1.73 9.40
CA ALA A 359 -1.83 2.98 9.38
C ALA A 359 -1.63 3.84 10.64
N ILE A 360 -1.63 3.25 11.84
CA ILE A 360 -1.44 4.01 13.09
C ILE A 360 -0.04 4.62 13.14
N PRO A 361 1.07 3.86 12.95
CA PRO A 361 2.40 4.46 12.91
C PRO A 361 2.58 5.52 11.82
N VAL A 362 1.98 5.35 10.63
CA VAL A 362 2.01 6.38 9.58
C VAL A 362 1.31 7.65 10.04
N ALA A 363 0.12 7.54 10.63
CA ALA A 363 -0.63 8.70 11.12
C ALA A 363 0.14 9.41 12.24
N LEU A 364 0.71 8.66 13.19
CA LEU A 364 1.56 9.21 14.25
C LEU A 364 2.81 9.88 13.69
N LEU A 365 3.46 9.29 12.69
CA LEU A 365 4.62 9.87 12.02
C LEU A 365 4.26 11.16 11.29
N ALA A 366 3.10 11.21 10.62
CA ALA A 366 2.61 12.41 9.95
C ALA A 366 2.32 13.54 10.96
N LEU A 367 1.69 13.23 12.10
CA LEU A 367 1.48 14.18 13.19
C LEU A 367 2.79 14.67 13.81
N LEU A 368 3.75 13.76 14.03
CA LEU A 368 5.07 14.09 14.54
C LEU A 368 5.81 15.04 13.58
N ILE A 369 5.78 14.76 12.29
CA ILE A 369 6.38 15.61 11.26
C ILE A 369 5.66 16.97 11.20
N HIS A 370 4.33 16.99 11.29
CA HIS A 370 3.56 18.24 11.37
C HIS A 370 4.01 19.11 12.54
N LEU A 371 4.12 18.52 13.74
CA LEU A 371 4.56 19.20 14.95
C LEU A 371 6.02 19.67 14.82
N LEU A 372 6.90 18.84 14.26
CA LEU A 372 8.30 19.19 14.06
C LEU A 372 8.45 20.41 13.15
N PHE A 373 7.68 20.48 12.06
CA PHE A 373 7.66 21.68 11.20
C PHE A 373 7.09 22.91 11.90
N GLU A 374 6.07 22.75 12.75
CA GLU A 374 5.51 23.85 13.54
C GLU A 374 6.51 24.38 14.60
N LEU A 375 7.34 23.51 15.16
CA LEU A 375 8.46 23.92 16.01
C LEU A 375 9.56 24.61 15.20
N LEU A 376 9.84 24.10 13.99
CA LEU A 376 10.82 24.66 13.07
C LEU A 376 10.42 26.08 12.62
N ASP A 377 9.13 26.34 12.43
CA ASP A 377 8.57 27.69 12.16
C ASP A 377 9.02 28.68 13.24
N ARG A 378 9.05 28.25 14.52
CA ARG A 378 9.49 29.07 15.66
C ARG A 378 11.01 29.21 15.79
N ILE A 379 11.81 28.61 14.92
CA ILE A 379 13.26 28.78 14.90
C ILE A 379 13.67 29.57 13.65
N ILE A 380 13.16 29.17 12.48
CA ILE A 380 13.57 29.70 11.18
C ILE A 380 12.96 31.07 10.89
N ILE A 381 11.71 31.32 11.28
CA ILE A 381 11.04 32.59 10.97
C ILE A 381 11.61 33.70 11.89
N PRO A 382 12.16 34.81 11.36
CA PRO A 382 12.66 35.92 12.17
C PRO A 382 11.57 36.49 13.10
N ARG A 383 11.94 36.88 14.33
CA ARG A 383 10.97 37.38 15.34
C ARG A 383 10.09 38.53 14.84
N GLY A 384 10.63 39.42 14.00
CA GLY A 384 9.89 40.53 13.41
C GLY A 384 8.82 40.14 12.36
N LEU A 385 8.93 38.94 11.77
CA LEU A 385 7.94 38.40 10.83
C LEU A 385 6.91 37.47 11.50
N ARG A 386 7.07 37.18 12.80
CA ARG A 386 6.11 36.38 13.58
C ARG A 386 4.88 37.17 14.03
N GLN A 387 4.95 38.50 14.02
CA GLN A 387 3.90 39.39 14.56
C GLN A 387 2.79 39.75 13.56
N SER A 388 2.80 39.28 12.31
CA SER A 388 1.71 39.62 11.37
C SER A 388 0.38 38.93 11.69
N ASP A 389 0.39 37.90 12.52
CA ASP A 389 -0.81 37.16 12.92
C ASP A 389 -1.23 37.63 14.31
N GLY A 390 -1.67 38.89 14.34
CA GLY A 390 -1.96 39.60 15.58
C GLY A 390 -2.88 40.79 15.38
N ASN A 391 -3.78 40.76 14.39
CA ASN A 391 -5.06 41.42 14.57
C ASN A 391 -5.87 40.63 15.61
N THR A 392 -5.35 40.52 16.83
CA THR A 392 -6.21 40.68 17.98
C THR A 392 -6.79 42.08 17.81
N GLN A 393 -7.98 42.16 17.24
CA GLN A 393 -8.96 43.08 17.80
C GLN A 393 -8.82 42.89 19.31
N LYS A 394 -8.14 43.84 19.98
CA LYS A 394 -8.29 43.96 21.43
C LYS A 394 -9.79 43.94 21.62
N ARG A 395 -10.32 42.93 22.32
CA ARG A 395 -11.69 43.03 22.82
C ARG A 395 -11.74 44.40 23.50
N PRO A 396 -12.65 45.30 23.09
CA PRO A 396 -12.77 46.60 23.74
C PRO A 396 -12.82 46.36 25.25
N LYS A 397 -12.08 47.18 26.01
CA LYS A 397 -12.15 47.07 27.47
C LYS A 397 -13.62 47.24 27.87
N LYS A 398 -14.06 46.60 28.95
CA LYS A 398 -15.46 46.62 29.38
C LYS A 398 -16.00 48.06 29.46
N ASP A 399 -15.14 49.00 29.86
CA ASP A 399 -15.41 50.44 29.91
C ASP A 399 -15.69 51.06 28.52
N GLU A 400 -14.99 50.65 27.46
CA GLU A 400 -15.23 51.11 26.07
C GLU A 400 -16.56 50.55 25.52
N VAL A 401 -16.97 49.35 25.94
CA VAL A 401 -18.26 48.75 25.54
C VAL A 401 -19.41 49.45 26.26
N GLU A 402 -19.25 49.77 27.54
CA GLU A 402 -20.24 50.51 28.32
C GLU A 402 -20.38 51.96 27.81
N GLU A 403 -19.29 52.61 27.41
CA GLU A 403 -19.30 53.96 26.83
C GLU A 403 -19.96 53.98 25.43
N LEU A 404 -19.69 52.99 24.58
CA LEU A 404 -20.36 52.82 23.28
C LEU A 404 -21.86 52.54 23.42
N LEU A 405 -22.27 51.75 24.41
CA LEU A 405 -23.69 51.47 24.66
C LEU A 405 -24.42 52.68 25.24
N ALA A 406 -23.77 53.47 26.09
CA ALA A 406 -24.31 54.71 26.63
C ALA A 406 -24.47 55.80 25.56
N SER A 407 -23.52 55.92 24.62
CA SER A 407 -23.58 56.87 23.51
C SER A 407 -24.65 56.56 22.46
N SER A 408 -25.14 55.31 22.40
CA SER A 408 -26.20 54.89 21.48
C SER A 408 -27.61 54.93 22.08
N ALA A 409 -27.74 55.42 23.32
CA ALA A 409 -29.00 55.54 24.05
C ALA A 409 -29.48 57.00 24.22
N GLU A 410 -28.75 57.97 23.67
CA GLU A 410 -29.22 59.35 23.40
C GLU A 410 -29.60 59.49 21.92
#